data_AF-A0A6G6Y4R5-F1
#
_entry.id   AF-A0A6G6Y4R5-F1
#
_cell.length_a   1.000
_cell.length_b   1.000
_cell.length_c   1.000
_cell.angle_alpha   90.00
_cell.angle_beta   90.00
_cell.angle_gamma   90.00
#
_symmetry.space_group_name_H-M   'P 1'
#
loop_
_entity.id
_entity.type
_entity.pdbx_description
1 polymer ?
#
loop_
_entity_poly.entity_id
_entity_poly.type
_entity_poly.pdbx_seq_one_letter_code
_entity_poly.pdbx_strand_id
1 'polypeptide(L)'
;MMLAVPNEAAAQTAHPQSAADIRVPVSEARDIEPNSVRFSAAQFTEDAPTVVLLGGNRTNWPKIRDALRQAVFEGYAVRAIFIGPVDAPPSLEIYAKGHHVTRPIDPNEISGPELTELVRDVVREYYR
;
A
#
# COMPACT_ATOMS: atom_id res chain seq x y z
N MET A 1 10.15 -12.60 48.71
CA MET A 1 8.86 -12.14 48.15
C MET A 1 9.12 -11.79 46.69
N MET A 2 8.75 -12.67 45.76
CA MET A 2 8.86 -12.41 44.31
C MET A 2 7.58 -11.73 43.84
N LEU A 3 7.70 -10.49 43.38
CA LEU A 3 6.64 -9.78 42.68
C LEU A 3 6.51 -10.38 41.28
N ALA A 4 5.36 -10.99 40.98
CA ALA A 4 5.02 -11.38 39.62
C ALA A 4 4.90 -10.11 38.77
N VAL A 5 5.78 -9.97 37.78
CA VAL A 5 5.67 -8.95 36.74
C VAL A 5 4.53 -9.40 35.81
N PRO A 6 3.51 -8.57 35.57
CA PRO A 6 2.45 -8.92 34.63
C PRO A 6 3.07 -9.00 33.21
N ASN A 7 2.89 -10.17 32.60
CA ASN A 7 3.29 -10.46 31.24
C ASN A 7 2.32 -9.73 30.29
N GLU A 8 2.66 -8.52 29.85
CA GLU A 8 1.94 -7.79 28.79
C GLU A 8 2.28 -8.36 27.40
N ALA A 9 2.04 -9.65 27.22
CA ALA A 9 2.01 -10.27 25.91
C ALA A 9 0.56 -10.64 25.58
N ALA A 10 0.11 -10.17 24.41
CA ALA A 10 -1.12 -10.56 23.71
C ALA A 10 -2.41 -9.78 24.05
N ALA A 11 -2.49 -8.56 23.48
CA ALA A 11 -3.64 -8.19 22.67
C ALA A 11 -3.23 -7.06 21.71
N GLN A 12 -2.42 -7.38 20.69
CA GLN A 12 -2.53 -6.66 19.43
C GLN A 12 -3.95 -6.91 18.93
N THR A 13 -4.85 -6.00 19.24
CA THR A 13 -6.23 -6.05 18.79
C THR A 13 -6.23 -6.13 17.28
N ALA A 14 -6.84 -7.21 16.77
CA ALA A 14 -6.74 -7.73 15.41
C ALA A 14 -7.28 -6.81 14.30
N HIS A 15 -7.72 -5.59 14.60
CA HIS A 15 -8.01 -4.57 13.60
C HIS A 15 -7.67 -3.20 14.21
N PRO A 16 -7.03 -2.31 13.45
CA PRO A 16 -6.79 -0.92 13.88
C PRO A 16 -8.13 -0.27 14.26
N GLN A 17 -8.16 0.55 15.31
CA GLN A 17 -9.41 1.16 15.81
C GLN A 17 -9.96 2.26 14.88
N SER A 18 -9.10 2.82 14.04
CA SER A 18 -9.46 3.73 12.96
C SER A 18 -8.49 3.59 11.79
N ALA A 19 -8.93 3.90 10.57
CA ALA A 19 -8.06 3.95 9.41
C ALA A 19 -6.94 5.01 9.53
N ALA A 20 -7.11 6.02 10.40
CA ALA A 20 -6.14 7.09 10.60
C ALA A 20 -4.85 6.62 11.32
N ASP A 21 -4.95 5.57 12.12
CA ASP A 21 -3.83 5.03 12.93
C ASP A 21 -2.90 4.11 12.13
N ILE A 22 -3.33 3.72 10.92
CA ILE A 22 -2.58 2.81 10.06
C ILE A 22 -1.45 3.56 9.37
N ARG A 23 -0.22 3.15 9.70
CA ARG A 23 1.00 3.60 9.04
C ARG A 23 1.36 2.65 7.91
N VAL A 24 0.93 2.99 6.69
CA VAL A 24 1.48 2.35 5.48
C VAL A 24 2.82 3.02 5.17
N PRO A 25 3.94 2.27 5.05
CA PRO A 25 5.22 2.86 4.66
C PRO A 25 5.11 3.56 3.30
N VAL A 26 5.56 4.81 3.24
CA VAL A 26 5.60 5.59 1.99
C VAL A 26 7.06 5.88 1.67
N SER A 27 7.49 5.48 0.48
CA SER A 27 8.81 5.81 -0.08
C SER A 27 8.64 6.91 -1.12
N GLU A 28 9.30 8.04 -0.89
CA GLU A 28 9.36 9.14 -1.83
C GLU A 28 10.54 8.92 -2.79
N ALA A 29 10.24 8.67 -4.05
CA ALA A 29 11.20 8.34 -5.10
C ALA A 29 11.06 9.29 -6.31
N ARG A 30 10.71 10.56 -6.04
CA ARG A 30 10.37 11.54 -7.08
C ARG A 30 11.55 12.00 -7.93
N ASP A 31 12.77 11.78 -7.44
CA ASP A 31 14.01 12.10 -8.13
C ASP A 31 14.65 10.86 -8.79
N ILE A 32 13.91 9.76 -8.86
CA ILE A 32 14.37 8.47 -9.38
C ILE A 32 13.58 8.15 -10.65
N GLU A 33 14.24 7.60 -11.67
CA GLU A 33 13.56 7.18 -12.91
C GLU A 33 12.42 6.17 -12.65
N PRO A 34 11.33 6.22 -13.44
CA PRO A 34 10.15 5.37 -13.21
C PRO A 34 10.47 3.87 -13.13
N ASN A 35 11.38 3.38 -13.97
CA ASN A 35 11.73 1.96 -14.01
C ASN A 35 12.47 1.50 -12.75
N SER A 36 13.28 2.36 -12.13
CA SER A 36 13.94 2.05 -10.87
C SER A 36 12.96 2.01 -9.71
N VAL A 37 11.92 2.85 -9.73
CA VAL A 37 10.81 2.81 -8.76
C VAL A 37 10.06 1.49 -8.88
N ARG A 38 9.67 1.10 -10.10
CA ARG A 38 9.00 -0.19 -10.38
C ARG A 38 9.85 -1.39 -9.96
N PHE A 39 11.13 -1.37 -10.32
CA PHE A 39 12.07 -2.43 -9.95
C PHE A 39 12.15 -2.58 -8.43
N SER A 40 12.31 -1.46 -7.71
CA SER A 40 12.35 -1.45 -6.25
C SER A 40 11.04 -1.98 -5.68
N ALA A 41 9.90 -1.47 -6.13
CA ALA A 41 8.59 -1.89 -5.66
C ALA A 41 8.35 -3.39 -5.80
N ALA A 42 8.78 -4.00 -6.90
CA ALA A 42 8.70 -5.44 -7.10
C ALA A 42 9.48 -6.24 -6.05
N GLN A 43 10.63 -5.73 -5.56
CA GLN A 43 11.42 -6.39 -4.51
C GLN A 43 10.73 -6.39 -3.14
N PHE A 44 9.77 -5.49 -2.89
CA PHE A 44 9.13 -5.32 -1.59
C PHE A 44 7.77 -6.04 -1.49
N THR A 45 7.56 -7.16 -2.17
CA THR A 45 6.22 -7.79 -2.30
C THR A 45 6.09 -9.18 -1.65
N GLU A 46 7.02 -9.57 -0.77
CA GLU A 46 7.07 -10.92 -0.20
C GLU A 46 5.82 -11.29 0.61
N ASP A 47 5.41 -10.42 1.54
CA ASP A 47 4.31 -10.69 2.49
C ASP A 47 3.00 -9.98 2.16
N ALA A 48 3.06 -8.91 1.35
CA ALA A 48 1.91 -8.11 0.96
C ALA A 48 2.23 -7.33 -0.33
N PRO A 49 1.21 -6.89 -1.08
CA PRO A 49 1.41 -6.13 -2.31
C PRO A 49 2.03 -4.75 -2.04
N THR A 50 2.71 -4.21 -3.04
CA THR A 50 3.18 -2.82 -3.06
C THR A 50 2.42 -2.02 -4.09
N VAL A 51 2.19 -0.74 -3.79
CA VAL A 51 1.51 0.18 -4.71
C VAL A 51 2.54 1.19 -5.21
N VAL A 52 2.57 1.43 -6.51
CA VAL A 52 3.40 2.44 -7.14
C VAL A 52 2.49 3.52 -7.71
N LEU A 53 2.83 4.78 -7.43
CA LEU A 53 2.16 5.95 -7.96
C LEU A 53 3.16 6.79 -8.75
N LEU A 54 3.01 6.85 -10.07
CA LEU A 54 3.80 7.66 -10.99
C LEU A 54 3.01 8.86 -11.47
N GLY A 55 3.67 9.98 -11.80
CA GLY A 55 3.02 11.11 -12.49
C GLY A 55 1.86 11.75 -11.73
N GLY A 56 1.70 11.43 -10.44
CA GLY A 56 0.51 11.76 -9.69
C GLY A 56 0.45 13.24 -9.35
N ASN A 57 -0.66 13.90 -9.70
CA ASN A 57 -1.01 15.18 -9.11
C ASN A 57 -1.25 14.97 -7.59
N ARG A 58 -0.62 15.80 -6.74
CA ARG A 58 -0.73 15.72 -5.27
C ARG A 58 -2.18 15.72 -4.76
N THR A 59 -3.12 16.23 -5.55
CA THR A 59 -4.55 16.30 -5.21
C THR A 59 -5.18 14.93 -4.94
N ASN A 60 -4.78 13.86 -5.62
CA ASN A 60 -5.38 12.53 -5.44
C ASN A 60 -4.67 11.68 -4.38
N TRP A 61 -3.48 12.11 -3.94
CA TRP A 61 -2.72 11.36 -2.95
C TRP A 61 -3.49 11.10 -1.64
N PRO A 62 -4.22 12.08 -1.06
CA PRO A 62 -5.06 11.83 0.11
C PRO A 62 -6.10 10.73 -0.14
N LYS A 63 -6.81 10.77 -1.28
CA LYS A 63 -7.82 9.78 -1.65
C LYS A 63 -7.22 8.37 -1.77
N ILE A 64 -6.08 8.24 -2.44
CA ILE A 64 -5.37 6.97 -2.61
C ILE A 64 -4.90 6.45 -1.25
N ARG A 65 -4.27 7.30 -0.45
CA ARG A 65 -3.81 6.96 0.89
C ARG A 65 -4.95 6.49 1.79
N ASP A 66 -6.10 7.16 1.74
CA ASP A 66 -7.25 6.83 2.59
C ASP A 66 -7.90 5.52 2.15
N ALA A 67 -7.96 5.23 0.85
CA ALA A 67 -8.40 3.93 0.33
C ALA A 67 -7.46 2.79 0.77
N LEU A 68 -6.14 2.99 0.65
CA LEU A 68 -5.15 1.98 1.08
C LEU A 68 -5.18 1.74 2.59
N ARG A 69 -5.39 2.79 3.38
CA ARG A 69 -5.63 2.65 4.83
C ARG A 69 -6.90 1.86 5.11
N GLN A 70 -7.98 2.13 4.38
CA GLN A 70 -9.22 1.37 4.51
C GLN A 70 -9.01 -0.12 4.19
N ALA A 71 -8.27 -0.45 3.12
CA ALA A 71 -7.94 -1.84 2.80
C ALA A 71 -7.19 -2.55 3.95
N VAL A 72 -6.21 -1.87 4.53
CA VAL A 72 -5.45 -2.38 5.69
C VAL A 72 -6.34 -2.50 6.93
N PHE A 73 -7.27 -1.55 7.14
CA PHE A 73 -8.27 -1.61 8.20
C PHE A 73 -9.17 -2.84 8.06
N GLU A 74 -9.48 -3.26 6.83
CA GLU A 74 -10.28 -4.45 6.53
C GLU A 74 -9.47 -5.77 6.57
N GLY A 75 -8.20 -5.73 6.97
CA GLY A 75 -7.35 -6.90 7.09
C GLY A 75 -6.63 -7.31 5.80
N TYR A 76 -6.54 -6.42 4.81
CA TYR A 76 -5.79 -6.60 3.57
C TYR A 76 -4.52 -5.74 3.62
N ALA A 77 -3.40 -6.36 4.00
CA ALA A 77 -2.14 -5.66 4.17
C ALA A 77 -1.61 -5.08 2.85
N VAL A 78 -1.00 -3.90 2.93
CA VAL A 78 -0.20 -3.29 1.85
C VAL A 78 1.19 -3.04 2.40
N ARG A 79 2.21 -3.54 1.72
CA ARG A 79 3.58 -3.53 2.25
C ARG A 79 4.19 -2.14 2.23
N ALA A 80 4.05 -1.44 1.11
CA ALA A 80 4.58 -0.10 0.93
C ALA A 80 3.88 0.61 -0.23
N ILE A 81 3.99 1.94 -0.23
CA ILE A 81 3.61 2.79 -1.35
C ILE A 81 4.86 3.51 -1.85
N PHE A 82 5.15 3.39 -3.12
CA PHE A 82 6.21 4.13 -3.80
C PHE A 82 5.61 5.29 -4.58
N ILE A 83 6.08 6.50 -4.32
CA ILE A 83 5.70 7.68 -5.10
C ILE A 83 6.87 8.00 -6.03
N GLY A 84 6.70 7.69 -7.31
CA GLY A 84 7.72 7.94 -8.33
C GLY A 84 7.70 9.38 -8.85
N PRO A 85 8.45 9.64 -9.92
CA PRO A 85 8.71 10.99 -10.40
C PRO A 85 7.46 11.64 -11.00
N VAL A 86 7.39 12.96 -10.83
CA VAL A 86 6.20 13.77 -11.13
C VAL A 86 6.01 14.07 -12.62
N ASP A 87 7.07 13.91 -13.40
CA ASP A 87 7.13 14.10 -14.85
C ASP A 87 6.77 12.84 -15.65
N ALA A 88 6.66 11.68 -14.99
CA ALA A 88 6.13 10.48 -15.60
C ALA A 88 4.64 10.61 -15.94
N PRO A 89 4.11 9.84 -16.90
CA PRO A 89 2.67 9.73 -17.10
C PRO A 89 1.96 9.26 -15.81
N PRO A 90 0.80 9.84 -15.45
CA PRO A 90 0.03 9.43 -14.28
C PRO A 90 -0.30 7.94 -14.34
N SER A 91 0.09 7.21 -13.30
CA SER A 91 -0.18 5.78 -13.21
C SER A 91 -0.22 5.29 -11.77
N LEU A 92 -1.23 4.49 -11.46
CA LEU A 92 -1.30 3.63 -10.30
C LEU A 92 -1.04 2.19 -10.77
N GLU A 93 -0.05 1.55 -10.15
CA GLU A 93 0.36 0.18 -10.44
C GLU A 93 0.41 -0.60 -9.11
N ILE A 94 0.01 -1.87 -9.12
CA ILE A 94 0.09 -2.77 -7.97
C ILE A 94 1.00 -3.94 -8.33
N TYR A 95 1.90 -4.26 -7.41
CA TYR A 95 2.83 -5.38 -7.54
C TYR A 95 2.57 -6.41 -6.43
N ALA A 96 2.66 -7.69 -6.78
CA ALA A 96 2.55 -8.79 -5.83
C ALA A 96 3.51 -9.93 -6.21
N LYS A 97 4.14 -10.57 -5.22
CA LYS A 97 5.06 -11.71 -5.38
C LYS A 97 6.13 -11.52 -6.48
N GLY A 98 6.67 -10.32 -6.61
CA GLY A 98 7.71 -9.96 -7.59
C GLY A 98 7.17 -9.58 -8.97
N HIS A 99 5.85 -9.59 -9.16
CA HIS A 99 5.20 -9.36 -10.45
C HIS A 99 4.33 -8.11 -10.43
N HIS A 100 4.23 -7.45 -11.59
CA HIS A 100 3.23 -6.41 -11.83
C HIS A 100 1.87 -7.07 -12.09
N VAL A 101 0.87 -6.82 -11.25
CA VAL A 101 -0.42 -7.53 -11.31
C VAL A 101 -1.53 -6.72 -11.96
N THR A 102 -1.45 -5.39 -11.93
CA THR A 102 -2.39 -4.52 -12.62
C THR A 102 -1.81 -4.06 -13.95
N ARG A 103 -2.66 -3.60 -14.86
CA ARG A 103 -2.19 -2.67 -15.90
C ARG A 103 -2.09 -1.27 -15.27
N PRO A 104 -1.30 -0.35 -15.84
CA PRO A 104 -1.33 1.06 -15.44
C PRO A 104 -2.77 1.59 -15.38
N ILE A 105 -3.20 2.04 -14.21
CA ILE A 105 -4.51 2.67 -13.99
C ILE A 105 -4.29 4.18 -13.90
N ASP A 106 -5.10 5.00 -14.55
CA ASP A 106 -5.04 6.45 -14.29
C ASP A 106 -5.53 6.72 -12.86
N PRO A 107 -4.70 7.29 -11.96
CA PRO A 107 -5.10 7.57 -10.57
C PRO A 107 -6.27 8.57 -10.46
N ASN A 108 -6.61 9.30 -11.53
CA ASN A 108 -7.77 10.19 -11.57
C ASN A 108 -9.08 9.45 -11.85
N GLU A 109 -9.03 8.30 -12.50
CA GLU A 109 -10.22 7.57 -12.96
C GLU A 109 -10.72 6.54 -11.94
N ILE A 110 -9.85 6.06 -11.06
CA ILE A 110 -10.21 5.07 -10.03
C ILE A 110 -10.78 5.72 -8.76
N SER A 111 -11.91 5.24 -8.25
CA SER A 111 -12.47 5.69 -6.97
C SER A 111 -11.76 5.06 -5.76
N GLY A 112 -11.97 5.64 -4.57
CA GLY A 112 -11.42 5.08 -3.33
C GLY A 112 -11.93 3.65 -3.05
N PRO A 113 -13.26 3.39 -3.09
CA PRO A 113 -13.81 2.05 -2.91
C PRO A 113 -13.29 1.04 -3.94
N GLU A 114 -13.22 1.39 -5.22
CA GLU A 114 -12.67 0.50 -6.26
C GLU A 114 -11.21 0.15 -6.00
N LEU A 115 -10.40 1.11 -5.55
CA LEU A 115 -9.01 0.84 -5.17
C LEU A 115 -8.91 -0.11 -3.96
N THR A 116 -9.77 0.07 -2.96
CA THR A 116 -9.84 -0.83 -1.79
C THR A 116 -10.19 -2.26 -2.22
N GLU A 117 -11.21 -2.42 -3.08
CA GLU A 117 -11.62 -3.72 -3.62
C GLU A 117 -10.51 -4.38 -4.43
N LEU A 118 -9.83 -3.60 -5.28
CA LEU A 118 -8.70 -4.08 -6.07
C LEU A 118 -7.57 -4.61 -5.18
N VAL A 119 -7.21 -3.88 -4.13
CA VAL A 119 -6.18 -4.33 -3.17
C VAL A 119 -6.62 -5.60 -2.45
N ARG A 120 -7.87 -5.66 -2.00
CA ARG A 120 -8.43 -6.87 -1.39
C ARG A 120 -8.29 -8.07 -2.31
N ASP A 121 -8.67 -7.92 -3.57
CA ASP A 121 -8.71 -9.02 -4.54
C ASP A 121 -7.28 -9.50 -4.86
N VAL A 122 -6.32 -8.58 -5.02
CA VAL A 122 -4.89 -8.91 -5.14
C VAL A 122 -4.38 -9.65 -3.89
N VAL A 123 -4.71 -9.17 -2.68
CA VAL A 123 -4.25 -9.85 -1.45
C VAL A 123 -4.80 -11.28 -1.37
N ARG A 124 -6.07 -11.48 -1.72
CA ARG A 124 -6.72 -12.79 -1.71
C ARG A 124 -6.13 -13.74 -2.75
N GLU A 125 -5.78 -13.24 -3.93
CA GLU A 125 -5.27 -14.09 -5.01
C GLU A 125 -3.80 -14.50 -4.78
N TYR A 126 -2.96 -13.60 -4.26
CA TYR A 126 -1.51 -13.81 -4.23
C TYR A 126 -0.94 -14.18 -2.85
N TYR A 127 -1.70 -14.05 -1.77
CA TYR A 127 -1.18 -14.18 -0.39
C TYR A 127 -2.06 -15.01 0.55
N ARG A 128 -3.17 -15.59 0.09
CA ARG A 128 -4.04 -16.48 0.86
C ARG A 128 -4.27 -17.77 0.09
#